data_AF-A0A075UM60-F1
#
_entry.id   AF-A0A075UM60-F1
#
_cell.length_a   1.000
_cell.length_b   1.000
_cell.length_c   1.000
_cell.angle_alpha   90.00
_cell.angle_beta   90.00
_cell.angle_gamma   90.00
#
_symmetry.space_group_name_H-M   'P 1'
#
loop_
_entity.id
_entity.type
_entity.pdbx_description
1 polymer ?
#
loop_
_entity_poly.entity_id
_entity_poly.type
_entity_poly.pdbx_seq_one_letter_code
_entity_poly.pdbx_strand_id
1 'polypeptide(L)'
;MIPAPHCELKTGNTYLRTSGAKKVVGFKPKITCDEVMDTISLTGQMYAVIGGTTTAHGDAPTSTNAGQVSVENKQIGYNCNGTGNTVWFGRASVNAVWRGIPQAAVVDSPTATLPCGV
;
A
#
# COMPACT_ATOMS: atom_id res chain seq x y z
N MET A 1 1.14 20.00 -27.51
CA MET A 1 1.60 18.94 -26.58
C MET A 1 0.47 18.74 -25.58
N ILE A 2 -0.09 17.52 -25.46
CA ILE A 2 -1.10 17.23 -24.44
C ILE A 2 -0.34 17.05 -23.12
N PRO A 3 -0.70 17.75 -22.03
CA PRO A 3 -0.05 17.58 -20.74
C PRO A 3 -0.22 16.13 -20.25
N ALA A 4 0.78 15.60 -19.55
CA ALA A 4 0.65 14.29 -18.92
C ALA A 4 -0.52 14.29 -17.92
N PRO A 5 -1.30 13.21 -17.85
CA PRO A 5 -2.42 13.12 -16.93
C PRO A 5 -1.92 13.13 -15.49
N HIS A 6 -2.71 13.74 -14.61
CA HIS A 6 -2.43 13.69 -13.19
C HIS A 6 -2.86 12.32 -12.64
N CYS A 7 -1.98 11.70 -11.85
CA CYS A 7 -2.23 10.48 -11.10
C CYS A 7 -2.02 10.74 -9.62
N GLU A 8 -2.99 10.36 -8.81
CA GLU A 8 -2.95 10.50 -7.36
C GLU A 8 -2.87 9.11 -6.72
N LEU A 9 -1.79 8.86 -5.97
CA LEU A 9 -1.66 7.70 -5.10
C LEU A 9 -2.08 8.10 -3.69
N LYS A 10 -3.07 7.38 -3.14
CA LYS A 10 -3.52 7.54 -1.76
C LYS A 10 -3.40 6.24 -1.01
N THR A 11 -3.16 6.35 0.29
CA THR A 11 -3.24 5.25 1.25
C THR A 11 -4.39 5.52 2.21
N GLY A 12 -5.15 4.47 2.53
CA GLY A 12 -6.00 4.49 3.73
C GLY A 12 -5.15 4.40 5.00
N ASN A 13 -5.80 4.56 6.15
CA ASN A 13 -5.16 4.34 7.45
C ASN A 13 -4.68 2.89 7.61
N THR A 14 -3.56 2.72 8.30
CA THR A 14 -3.14 1.42 8.82
C THR A 14 -4.22 0.90 9.78
N TYR A 15 -4.63 -0.36 9.62
CA TYR A 15 -5.69 -0.97 10.42
C TYR A 15 -5.29 -2.33 10.98
N LEU A 16 -5.95 -2.73 12.06
CA LEU A 16 -5.94 -4.10 12.58
C LEU A 16 -7.27 -4.77 12.28
N ARG A 17 -7.24 -5.93 11.63
CA ARG A 17 -8.40 -6.81 11.45
C ARG A 17 -8.25 -8.04 12.32
N THR A 18 -9.27 -8.35 13.12
CA THR A 18 -9.33 -9.54 13.97
C THR A 18 -10.44 -10.47 13.49
N SER A 19 -10.13 -11.75 13.33
CA SER A 19 -11.10 -12.80 12.95
C SER A 19 -10.80 -14.06 13.75
N GLY A 20 -11.57 -14.30 14.81
CA GLY A 20 -11.25 -15.32 15.81
C GLY A 20 -9.89 -15.04 16.45
N ALA A 21 -8.99 -16.02 16.47
CA ALA A 21 -7.63 -15.86 16.97
C ALA A 21 -6.69 -15.14 15.98
N LYS A 22 -7.09 -14.96 14.70
CA LYS A 22 -6.22 -14.38 13.68
C LYS A 22 -6.27 -12.87 13.73
N LYS A 23 -5.10 -12.23 13.76
CA LYS A 23 -4.92 -10.79 13.68
C LYS A 23 -4.10 -10.43 12.45
N VAL A 24 -4.55 -9.43 11.70
CA VAL A 24 -3.89 -8.95 10.49
C VAL A 24 -3.74 -7.44 10.55
N VAL A 25 -2.51 -6.92 10.53
CA VAL A 25 -2.30 -5.50 10.20
C VAL A 25 -2.35 -5.34 8.70
N GLY A 26 -3.03 -4.33 8.18
CA GLY A 26 -2.99 -4.01 6.77
C GLY A 26 -3.24 -2.54 6.48
N PHE A 27 -3.21 -2.21 5.20
CA PHE A 27 -3.62 -0.91 4.66
C PHE A 27 -4.14 -1.11 3.24
N LYS A 28 -4.83 -0.10 2.70
CA LYS A 28 -5.42 -0.14 1.36
C LYS A 28 -4.93 1.06 0.55
N PRO A 29 -3.96 0.88 -0.35
CA PRO A 29 -3.59 1.90 -1.31
C PRO A 29 -4.48 1.85 -2.55
N LYS A 30 -4.71 3.03 -3.11
CA LYS A 30 -5.43 3.24 -4.35
C LYS A 30 -4.74 4.31 -5.17
N ILE A 31 -4.50 4.03 -6.44
CA ILE A 31 -4.16 5.05 -7.44
C ILE A 31 -5.41 5.41 -8.23
N THR A 32 -5.56 6.69 -8.56
CA THR A 32 -6.57 7.21 -9.49
C THR A 32 -5.91 8.21 -10.41
N CYS A 33 -6.15 8.11 -11.71
CA CYS A 33 -5.63 9.02 -12.71
C CYS A 33 -6.76 9.64 -13.53
N ASP A 34 -6.52 10.82 -14.09
CA ASP A 34 -7.51 11.55 -14.88
C ASP A 34 -7.78 10.89 -16.25
N GLU A 35 -6.84 10.09 -16.74
CA GLU A 35 -6.88 9.41 -18.03
C GLU A 35 -6.62 7.91 -17.88
N VAL A 36 -7.02 7.14 -18.90
CA VAL A 36 -6.73 5.71 -18.97
C VAL A 36 -5.24 5.49 -19.15
N MET A 37 -4.64 4.70 -18.27
CA MET A 37 -3.23 4.31 -18.33
C MET A 37 -3.05 3.05 -19.17
N ASP A 38 -1.96 2.98 -19.93
CA ASP A 38 -1.54 1.78 -20.66
C ASP A 38 -1.28 0.65 -19.66
N THR A 39 -0.57 0.97 -18.58
CA THR A 39 -0.32 0.07 -17.46
C THR A 39 -0.34 0.82 -16.13
N ILE A 40 -0.75 0.13 -15.08
CA ILE A 40 -0.66 0.54 -13.68
C ILE A 40 -0.14 -0.67 -12.91
N SER A 41 0.99 -0.52 -12.23
CA SER A 41 1.53 -1.50 -11.29
C SER A 41 1.56 -0.89 -9.88
N LEU A 42 0.71 -1.39 -8.99
CA LEU A 42 0.58 -0.93 -7.61
C LEU A 42 1.09 -2.01 -6.64
N THR A 43 2.21 -1.71 -5.98
CA THR A 43 2.83 -2.57 -4.96
C THR A 43 2.61 -1.97 -3.58
N GLY A 44 2.52 -2.80 -2.54
CA GLY A 44 2.58 -2.31 -1.17
C GLY A 44 3.28 -3.25 -0.21
N GLN A 45 3.93 -2.70 0.81
CA GLN A 45 4.70 -3.43 1.82
C GLN A 45 4.30 -2.95 3.22
N MET A 46 4.11 -3.88 4.15
CA MET A 46 3.93 -3.54 5.57
C MET A 46 5.26 -3.38 6.28
N TYR A 47 5.34 -2.44 7.22
CA TYR A 47 6.48 -2.17 8.08
C TYR A 47 6.09 -2.04 9.55
N ALA A 48 6.98 -2.48 10.43
CA ALA A 48 6.91 -2.28 11.87
C ALA A 48 8.13 -1.49 12.35
N VAL A 49 7.95 -0.66 13.39
CA VAL A 49 9.06 0.01 14.08
C VAL A 49 9.35 -0.71 15.41
N ILE A 50 10.52 -1.33 15.52
CA ILE A 50 10.95 -2.15 16.67
C ILE A 50 12.28 -1.58 17.18
N GLY A 51 12.28 -1.07 18.42
CA GLY A 51 13.49 -0.46 19.00
C GLY A 51 14.06 0.70 18.18
N GLY A 52 13.20 1.44 17.47
CA GLY A 52 13.61 2.53 16.56
C GLY A 52 14.00 2.08 15.15
N THR A 53 14.04 0.77 14.87
CA THR A 53 14.37 0.22 13.54
C THR A 53 13.09 -0.08 12.75
N THR A 54 13.06 0.31 11.48
CA THR A 54 11.96 -0.02 10.56
C THR A 54 12.23 -1.35 9.87
N THR A 55 11.34 -2.31 10.04
CA THR A 55 11.47 -3.68 9.50
C THR A 55 10.28 -3.99 8.58
N ALA A 56 10.55 -4.54 7.39
CA ALA A 56 9.51 -4.98 6.47
C ALA A 56 8.90 -6.32 6.92
N HIS A 57 7.58 -6.46 6.80
CA HIS A 57 6.83 -7.64 7.20
C HIS A 57 5.82 -8.10 6.15
N GLY A 58 5.78 -9.41 5.90
CA GLY A 58 4.91 -10.00 4.89
C GLY A 58 5.38 -9.73 3.45
N ASP A 59 4.67 -10.31 2.50
CA ASP A 59 4.95 -10.13 1.07
C ASP A 59 4.58 -8.72 0.60
N ALA A 60 5.16 -8.31 -0.53
CA ALA A 60 4.81 -7.09 -1.22
C ALA A 60 3.84 -7.37 -2.38
N PRO A 61 2.52 -7.60 -2.13
CA PRO A 61 1.62 -7.94 -3.21
C PRO A 61 1.55 -6.81 -4.23
N THR A 62 1.51 -7.19 -5.50
CA THR A 62 1.46 -6.27 -6.63
C THR A 62 0.16 -6.48 -7.40
N SER A 63 -0.54 -5.39 -7.69
CA SER A 63 -1.71 -5.38 -8.57
C SER A 63 -1.34 -4.68 -9.87
N THR A 64 -1.39 -5.42 -10.97
CA THR A 64 -1.10 -4.90 -12.31
C THR A 64 -2.38 -4.87 -13.13
N ASN A 65 -2.71 -3.72 -13.70
CA ASN A 65 -3.84 -3.57 -14.61
C ASN A 65 -3.44 -2.72 -15.83
N ALA A 66 -4.09 -2.97 -16.96
CA ALA A 66 -3.94 -2.19 -18.18
C ALA A 66 -5.30 -1.60 -18.58
N GLY A 67 -5.30 -0.41 -19.19
CA GLY A 67 -6.53 0.22 -19.65
C GLY A 67 -7.48 0.63 -18.52
N GLN A 68 -6.94 1.05 -17.37
CA GLN A 68 -7.73 1.48 -16.21
C GLN A 68 -7.36 2.90 -15.80
N VAL A 69 -8.32 3.59 -15.20
CA VAL A 69 -8.11 4.90 -14.54
C VAL A 69 -7.80 4.74 -13.04
N SER A 70 -8.07 3.58 -12.45
CA SER A 70 -7.84 3.35 -11.02
C SER A 70 -7.53 1.90 -10.69
N VAL A 71 -6.67 1.70 -9.70
CA VAL A 71 -6.33 0.37 -9.15
C VAL A 71 -6.28 0.49 -7.63
N GLU A 72 -6.92 -0.46 -6.93
CA GLU A 72 -6.85 -0.59 -5.47
C GLU A 72 -6.28 -1.95 -5.11
N ASN A 73 -5.28 -1.99 -4.23
CA ASN A 73 -4.73 -3.24 -3.72
C ASN A 73 -5.34 -3.55 -2.35
N LYS A 74 -6.17 -4.60 -2.29
CA LYS A 74 -6.89 -5.02 -1.07
C LYS A 74 -6.16 -6.09 -0.27
N GLN A 75 -5.05 -6.62 -0.79
CA GLN A 75 -4.39 -7.82 -0.23
C GLN A 75 -3.21 -7.51 0.68
N ILE A 76 -2.86 -6.23 0.88
CA ILE A 76 -1.68 -5.90 1.69
C ILE A 76 -1.98 -6.03 3.18
N GLY A 77 -1.37 -7.03 3.80
CA GLY A 77 -1.40 -7.20 5.23
C GLY A 77 -0.47 -8.30 5.74
N TYR A 78 -0.18 -8.24 7.03
CA TYR A 78 0.68 -9.16 7.75
C TYR A 78 -0.10 -9.84 8.87
N ASN A 79 -0.09 -11.18 8.88
CA ASN A 79 -0.64 -11.96 9.99
C ASN A 79 0.31 -11.87 11.18
N CYS A 80 -0.12 -11.23 12.26
CA CYS A 80 0.67 -11.13 13.49
C CYS A 80 0.15 -12.10 14.55
N ASN A 81 1.07 -12.60 15.36
CA ASN A 81 0.77 -13.51 16.47
C ASN A 81 1.17 -12.91 17.84
N GLY A 82 1.81 -11.74 17.85
CA GLY A 82 2.28 -11.10 19.08
C GLY A 82 1.16 -10.40 19.87
N THR A 83 1.35 -10.34 21.18
CA THR A 83 0.41 -9.74 22.14
C THR A 83 0.74 -8.29 22.51
N GLY A 84 1.87 -7.75 22.03
CA GLY A 84 2.33 -6.39 22.32
C GLY A 84 1.80 -5.30 21.39
N ASN A 85 1.94 -4.04 21.82
CA ASN A 85 1.69 -2.86 20.99
C ASN A 85 2.93 -2.55 20.15
N THR A 86 2.78 -2.54 18.82
CA THR A 86 3.84 -2.22 17.86
C THR A 86 3.38 -1.07 16.98
N VAL A 87 4.29 -0.18 16.59
CA VAL A 87 4.01 0.88 15.61
C VAL A 87 4.11 0.29 14.21
N TRP A 88 3.04 0.43 13.44
CA TRP A 88 2.90 -0.10 12.09
C TRP A 88 2.62 1.00 11.09
N PHE A 89 3.10 0.82 9.87
CA PHE A 89 2.64 1.55 8.69
C PHE A 89 2.83 0.70 7.43
N GLY A 90 2.07 1.02 6.39
CA GLY A 90 2.25 0.49 5.06
C GLY A 90 2.84 1.51 4.09
N ARG A 91 3.68 1.08 3.17
CA ARG A 91 4.19 1.87 2.03
C ARG A 91 3.60 1.36 0.74
N ALA A 92 2.99 2.23 -0.05
CA ALA A 92 2.61 1.92 -1.41
C ALA A 92 3.54 2.59 -2.42
N SER A 93 3.84 1.88 -3.49
CA SER A 93 4.56 2.40 -4.64
C SER A 93 3.79 2.08 -5.91
N VAL A 94 3.72 3.02 -6.83
CA VAL A 94 3.06 2.83 -8.10
C VAL A 94 3.97 3.21 -9.26
N ASN A 95 3.85 2.45 -10.34
CA ASN A 95 4.38 2.78 -11.65
C ASN A 95 3.23 2.67 -12.67
N ALA A 96 2.79 3.80 -13.20
CA ALA A 96 1.78 3.89 -14.24
C ALA A 96 2.40 4.44 -15.54
N VAL A 97 1.91 4.03 -16.70
CA VAL A 97 2.41 4.48 -18.00
C VAL A 97 1.26 5.04 -18.81
N TRP A 98 1.40 6.27 -19.30
CA TRP A 98 0.45 6.90 -20.22
C TRP A 98 1.14 7.23 -21.54
N ARG A 99 0.79 6.54 -22.62
CA ARG A 99 1.37 6.75 -23.96
C ARG A 99 2.90 6.72 -23.94
N GLY A 100 3.45 5.79 -23.16
CA GLY A 100 4.89 5.65 -22.96
C GLY A 100 5.53 6.63 -21.96
N ILE A 101 4.77 7.54 -21.34
CA ILE A 101 5.26 8.47 -20.32
C ILE A 101 5.05 7.84 -18.93
N PRO A 102 6.12 7.54 -18.17
CA PRO A 102 5.98 6.96 -16.84
C PRO A 102 5.52 8.01 -15.81
N GLN A 103 4.66 7.56 -14.91
CA GLN A 103 4.14 8.28 -13.73
C GLN A 103 4.40 7.40 -12.52
N ALA A 104 5.22 7.88 -11.58
CA ALA A 104 5.58 7.13 -10.38
C ALA A 104 5.29 7.94 -9.13
N ALA A 105 4.80 7.25 -8.09
CA ALA A 105 4.57 7.84 -6.78
C ALA A 105 4.82 6.81 -5.68
N VAL A 106 5.24 7.29 -4.52
CA VAL A 106 5.40 6.50 -3.30
C VAL A 106 4.74 7.24 -2.17
N VAL A 107 3.88 6.56 -1.42
CA VAL A 107 3.13 7.16 -0.30
C VAL A 107 3.10 6.18 0.85
N ASP A 108 3.40 6.68 2.04
CA ASP A 108 3.24 5.95 3.30
C ASP A 108 1.83 6.19 3.84
N SER A 109 1.23 5.15 4.41
CA SER A 109 0.03 5.27 5.24
C SER A 109 0.39 5.88 6.60
N PRO A 110 -0.56 6.55 7.26
CA PRO A 110 -0.36 7.02 8.62
C PRO A 110 0.06 5.87 9.55
N THR A 111 1.06 6.14 10.40
CA THR A 111 1.52 5.21 11.41
C THR A 111 0.45 4.97 12.46
N ALA A 112 0.29 3.72 12.92
CA ALA A 112 -0.63 3.35 13.99
C ALA A 112 0.04 2.41 14.98
N THR A 113 -0.14 2.66 16.28
CA THR A 113 0.22 1.70 17.33
C THR A 113 -0.90 0.69 17.46
N LEU A 114 -0.63 -0.58 17.12
CA LEU A 114 -1.64 -1.64 17.08
C LEU A 114 -1.24 -2.81 18.00
N PRO A 115 -2.21 -3.48 18.66
CA PRO A 115 -1.98 -4.62 19.56
C PRO A 115 -1.74 -5.91 18.77
N CYS A 116 -0.67 -5.86 17.98
CA CYS A 116 -0.29 -6.80 16.94
C CYS A 116 1.24 -6.82 16.93
N GLY A 117 1.81 -7.55 17.89
CA GLY A 117 3.25 -7.61 18.09
C GLY A 117 3.95 -8.39 16.99
N VAL A 118 5.25 -8.12 16.83
CA VAL A 118 6.17 -8.89 15.98
C VAL A 118 6.90 -9.90 16.84
#